data_AF-A0A3C0G4P2-F1
#
_entry.id   AF-A0A3C0G4P2-F1
#
_cell.length_a   1.000
_cell.length_b   1.000
_cell.length_c   1.000
_cell.angle_alpha   90.00
_cell.angle_beta   90.00
_cell.angle_gamma   90.00
#
_symmetry.space_group_name_H-M   'P 1'
#
loop_
_entity.id
_entity.type
_entity.pdbx_description
1 polymer ?
#
loop_
_entity_poly.entity_id
_entity_poly.type
_entity_poly.pdbx_seq_one_letter_code
_entity_poly.pdbx_strand_id
1 'polypeptide(L)'
;MHQAAGGGTTNKDWWPNMLNLNILRLHSKMADPMDDDFNYTEEFKSLDLAAIKKDLTDLMTDSQDWWPADYGHYGPFFIRMAWHSAGTYRISDGRGGASSGNQRFAPLNSWPDNANLDKARLLLWPIKQKYGKKISWADLLILAGNVAHESMGLPMFGFAGGREDIWQPEEDVYWGSETEWLGNKQRYDEDGNELENPLGAAHMGLIYVNPEG
;
A
#
# COMPACT_ATOMS: atom_id res chain seq x y z
N MET A 1 -16.86 -11.30 -22.77
CA MET A 1 -16.80 -9.87 -23.15
C MET A 1 -17.99 -9.16 -22.53
N HIS A 2 -17.74 -8.29 -21.56
CA HIS A 2 -18.78 -7.41 -21.03
C HIS A 2 -18.99 -6.26 -22.03
N GLN A 3 -20.21 -6.07 -22.52
CA GLN A 3 -20.54 -5.08 -23.57
C GLN A 3 -20.84 -3.67 -23.02
N ALA A 4 -20.48 -3.39 -21.76
CA ALA A 4 -20.77 -2.14 -21.08
C ALA A 4 -19.58 -1.69 -20.21
N ALA A 5 -19.60 -0.43 -19.78
CA ALA A 5 -18.60 0.17 -18.87
C ALA A 5 -17.13 0.08 -19.35
N GLY A 6 -16.89 0.32 -20.63
CA GLY A 6 -15.53 0.32 -21.20
C GLY A 6 -15.00 -1.05 -21.63
N GLY A 7 -15.83 -2.10 -21.62
CA GLY A 7 -15.47 -3.40 -22.19
C GLY A 7 -15.41 -3.38 -23.73
N GLY A 8 -14.61 -4.28 -24.30
CA GLY A 8 -14.32 -4.35 -25.74
C GLY A 8 -12.85 -3.99 -26.03
N THR A 9 -12.46 -4.08 -27.30
CA THR A 9 -11.11 -3.74 -27.74
C THR A 9 -10.87 -2.23 -27.63
N THR A 10 -9.71 -1.85 -27.09
CA THR A 10 -9.28 -0.47 -26.85
C THR A 10 -8.17 -0.05 -27.83
N ASN A 11 -7.84 1.24 -27.86
CA ASN A 11 -6.72 1.73 -28.68
C ASN A 11 -5.37 1.10 -28.31
N LYS A 12 -5.16 0.72 -27.04
CA LYS A 12 -3.91 0.07 -26.61
C LYS A 12 -3.77 -1.34 -27.19
N ASP A 13 -4.88 -2.02 -27.46
CA ASP A 13 -4.85 -3.35 -28.08
C ASP A 13 -4.44 -3.27 -29.55
N TRP A 14 -4.88 -2.23 -30.27
CA TRP A 14 -4.51 -2.01 -31.68
C TRP A 14 -3.14 -1.34 -31.86
N TRP A 15 -2.79 -0.44 -30.95
CA TRP A 15 -1.54 0.33 -30.98
C TRP A 15 -0.80 0.22 -29.64
N PRO A 16 -0.22 -0.94 -29.32
CA PRO A 16 0.44 -1.18 -28.03
C PRO A 16 1.65 -0.27 -27.78
N ASN A 17 2.27 0.23 -28.84
CA ASN A 17 3.42 1.15 -28.77
C ASN A 17 3.01 2.65 -28.76
N MET A 18 1.71 2.96 -28.69
CA MET A 18 1.24 4.34 -28.59
C MET A 18 1.69 4.96 -27.26
N LEU A 19 2.16 6.21 -27.30
CA LEU A 19 2.54 6.96 -26.09
C LEU A 19 1.39 7.00 -25.07
N ASN A 20 1.68 6.58 -23.84
CA ASN A 20 0.69 6.54 -22.77
C ASN A 20 0.54 7.92 -22.09
N LEU A 21 -0.53 8.65 -22.46
CA LEU A 21 -0.85 9.94 -21.84
C LEU A 21 -1.73 9.82 -20.57
N ASN A 22 -2.16 8.61 -20.18
CA ASN A 22 -3.01 8.43 -19.01
C ASN A 22 -2.32 8.84 -17.71
N ILE A 23 -0.98 8.68 -17.64
CA ILE A 23 -0.18 9.07 -16.47
C ILE A 23 -0.31 10.56 -16.13
N LEU A 24 -0.66 11.41 -17.10
CA LEU A 24 -0.84 12.86 -16.91
C LEU A 24 -2.24 13.22 -16.39
N ARG A 25 -3.12 12.24 -16.23
CA ARG A 25 -4.52 12.40 -15.80
C ARG A 25 -4.81 11.67 -14.50
N LEU A 26 -3.79 11.03 -13.91
CA LEU A 26 -3.94 10.36 -12.62
C LEU A 26 -4.15 11.38 -11.50
N HIS A 27 -4.79 10.94 -10.41
CA HIS A 27 -5.03 11.75 -9.22
C HIS A 27 -5.77 13.06 -9.50
N SER A 28 -6.71 13.04 -10.46
CA SER A 28 -7.59 14.17 -10.72
C SER A 28 -8.45 14.48 -9.49
N LYS A 29 -8.62 15.76 -9.17
CA LYS A 29 -9.55 16.24 -8.13
C LYS A 29 -10.98 15.75 -8.33
N MET A 30 -11.37 15.42 -9.56
CA MET A 30 -12.70 14.87 -9.85
C MET A 30 -12.93 13.47 -9.27
N ALA A 31 -11.87 12.71 -8.99
CA ALA A 31 -11.94 11.40 -8.36
C ALA A 31 -11.76 11.48 -6.83
N ASP A 32 -11.40 12.65 -6.31
CA ASP A 32 -11.26 12.89 -4.88
C ASP A 32 -12.65 13.13 -4.26
N PRO A 33 -13.08 12.33 -3.26
CA PRO A 33 -14.36 12.52 -2.59
C PRO A 33 -14.35 13.63 -1.53
N MET A 34 -13.20 14.24 -1.24
CA MET A 34 -13.10 15.33 -0.27
C MET A 34 -13.63 16.64 -0.84
N ASP A 35 -14.09 17.52 0.04
CA ASP A 35 -14.50 18.88 -0.33
C ASP A 35 -13.31 19.65 -0.92
N ASP A 36 -13.58 20.60 -1.84
CA ASP A 36 -12.55 21.36 -2.57
C ASP A 36 -11.57 22.13 -1.65
N ASP A 37 -12.00 22.48 -0.44
CA ASP A 37 -11.23 23.20 0.58
C ASP A 37 -10.59 22.29 1.64
N PHE A 38 -10.69 20.97 1.48
CA PHE A 38 -10.08 20.00 2.39
C PHE A 38 -8.56 20.16 2.46
N ASN A 39 -8.03 20.16 3.68
CA ASN A 39 -6.59 20.21 3.95
C ASN A 39 -6.22 19.14 4.97
N TYR A 40 -5.58 18.07 4.49
CA TYR A 40 -5.21 16.95 5.34
C TYR A 40 -4.22 17.34 6.45
N THR A 41 -3.30 18.25 6.18
CA THR A 41 -2.32 18.71 7.18
C THR A 41 -3.02 19.36 8.38
N GLU A 42 -4.03 20.21 8.14
CA GLU A 42 -4.80 20.84 9.21
C GLU A 42 -5.70 19.82 9.95
N GLU A 43 -6.31 18.90 9.22
CA GLU A 43 -7.12 17.83 9.82
C GLU A 43 -6.28 16.89 10.71
N PHE A 44 -5.09 16.50 10.25
CA PHE A 44 -4.14 15.70 11.01
C PHE A 44 -3.61 16.42 12.25
N LYS A 45 -3.33 17.73 12.17
CA LYS A 45 -2.96 18.53 13.36
C LYS A 45 -4.06 18.54 14.43
N SER A 46 -5.32 18.39 14.03
CA SER A 46 -6.47 18.33 14.93
C SER A 46 -6.76 16.92 15.50
N LEU A 47 -5.98 15.92 15.08
CA LEU A 47 -6.11 14.54 15.55
C LEU A 47 -5.56 14.41 16.98
N ASP A 48 -6.33 13.76 17.85
CA ASP A 48 -5.79 13.30 19.13
C ASP A 48 -4.89 12.07 18.90
N LEU A 49 -3.59 12.33 18.72
CA LEU A 49 -2.61 11.29 18.43
C LEU A 49 -2.46 10.30 19.59
N ALA A 50 -2.67 10.74 20.84
CA ALA A 50 -2.60 9.87 22.00
C ALA A 50 -3.80 8.91 22.03
N ALA A 51 -5.01 9.41 21.73
CA ALA A 51 -6.21 8.59 21.67
C ALA A 51 -6.12 7.50 20.58
N ILE A 52 -5.70 7.85 19.35
CA ILE A 52 -5.58 6.85 18.28
C ILE A 52 -4.48 5.83 18.57
N LYS A 53 -3.34 6.25 19.15
CA LYS A 53 -2.30 5.31 19.58
C LYS A 53 -2.83 4.35 20.65
N LYS A 54 -3.63 4.84 21.59
CA LYS A 54 -4.27 3.99 22.60
C LYS A 54 -5.23 2.99 21.95
N ASP A 55 -6.11 3.43 21.07
CA ASP A 55 -7.06 2.54 20.38
C ASP A 55 -6.33 1.47 19.55
N LEU A 56 -5.23 1.85 18.88
CA LEU A 56 -4.37 0.91 18.15
C LEU A 56 -3.74 -0.12 19.10
N THR A 57 -3.23 0.32 20.25
CA THR A 57 -2.69 -0.60 21.27
C THR A 57 -3.77 -1.56 21.80
N ASP A 58 -4.98 -1.06 22.09
CA ASP A 58 -6.09 -1.91 22.55
C ASP A 58 -6.46 -2.95 21.47
N LEU A 59 -6.54 -2.52 20.20
CA LEU A 59 -6.82 -3.40 19.05
C LEU A 59 -5.79 -4.53 18.92
N MET A 60 -4.53 -4.32 19.31
CA MET A 60 -3.49 -5.36 19.17
C MET A 60 -3.89 -6.68 19.82
N THR A 61 -4.65 -6.63 20.92
CA THR A 61 -5.08 -7.82 21.68
C THR A 61 -6.58 -8.10 21.58
N ASP A 62 -7.33 -7.31 20.80
CA ASP A 62 -8.77 -7.49 20.59
C ASP A 62 -9.04 -8.46 19.43
N SER A 63 -8.75 -9.74 19.68
CA SER A 63 -8.86 -10.80 18.68
C SER A 63 -10.29 -10.94 18.13
N GLN A 64 -10.41 -10.97 16.81
CA GLN A 64 -11.66 -11.14 16.08
C GLN A 64 -11.84 -12.59 15.61
N ASP A 65 -13.04 -13.16 15.77
CA ASP A 65 -13.31 -14.56 15.41
C ASP A 65 -13.09 -14.87 13.91
N TRP A 66 -13.31 -13.89 13.03
CA TRP A 66 -13.14 -14.04 11.59
C TRP A 66 -11.67 -13.99 11.14
N TRP A 67 -10.77 -13.54 12.01
CA TRP A 67 -9.33 -13.58 11.78
C TRP A 67 -8.59 -13.61 13.13
N PRO A 68 -8.55 -14.74 13.85
CA PRO A 68 -8.01 -14.78 15.20
C PRO A 68 -6.56 -14.31 15.28
N ALA A 69 -6.21 -13.61 16.35
CA ALA A 69 -4.85 -13.12 16.55
C ALA A 69 -3.91 -14.26 16.94
N ASP A 70 -2.83 -14.44 16.17
CA ASP A 70 -1.75 -15.34 16.54
C ASP A 70 -1.18 -14.92 17.91
N TYR A 71 -1.06 -15.88 18.82
CA TYR A 71 -0.62 -15.65 20.20
C TYR A 71 -1.46 -14.61 20.98
N GLY A 72 -2.68 -14.33 20.52
CA GLY A 72 -3.54 -13.30 21.09
C GLY A 72 -3.06 -11.86 20.82
N HIS A 73 -2.17 -11.65 19.84
CA HIS A 73 -1.63 -10.32 19.54
C HIS A 73 -1.39 -10.08 18.04
N TYR A 74 -2.07 -9.11 17.41
CA TYR A 74 -1.92 -8.76 15.99
C TYR A 74 -0.65 -7.98 15.64
N GLY A 75 0.17 -7.61 16.64
CA GLY A 75 1.39 -6.82 16.46
C GLY A 75 2.27 -7.26 15.29
N PRO A 76 2.74 -8.52 15.22
CA PRO A 76 3.55 -8.99 14.10
C PRO A 76 2.86 -8.82 12.73
N PHE A 77 1.54 -8.97 12.68
CA PHE A 77 0.76 -8.82 11.46
C PHE A 77 0.69 -7.37 10.99
N PHE A 78 0.50 -6.40 11.90
CA PHE A 78 0.54 -4.97 11.57
C PHE A 78 1.95 -4.48 11.24
N ILE A 79 2.99 -5.06 11.85
CA ILE A 79 4.38 -4.79 11.46
C ILE A 79 4.62 -5.21 10.01
N ARG A 80 4.22 -6.44 9.63
CA ARG A 80 4.30 -6.90 8.24
C ARG A 80 3.51 -5.98 7.30
N MET A 81 2.30 -5.59 7.67
CA MET A 81 1.47 -4.69 6.86
C MET A 81 2.16 -3.34 6.59
N ALA A 82 2.70 -2.71 7.64
CA ALA A 82 3.43 -1.44 7.53
C ALA A 82 4.72 -1.59 6.71
N TRP A 83 5.48 -2.66 6.96
CA TRP A 83 6.68 -3.01 6.19
C TRP A 83 6.36 -3.17 4.70
N HIS A 84 5.34 -3.94 4.33
CA HIS A 84 4.94 -4.13 2.93
C HIS A 84 4.36 -2.86 2.31
N SER A 85 3.79 -1.96 3.12
CA SER A 85 3.32 -0.66 2.61
C SER A 85 4.49 0.24 2.25
N ALA A 86 5.56 0.24 3.05
CA ALA A 86 6.73 1.08 2.82
C ALA A 86 7.77 0.43 1.88
N GLY A 87 7.80 -0.90 1.82
CA GLY A 87 8.88 -1.67 1.20
C GLY A 87 8.86 -1.74 -0.31
N THR A 88 7.84 -1.20 -0.97
CA THR A 88 7.79 -1.14 -2.44
C THR A 88 8.61 0.03 -3.02
N TYR A 89 9.22 0.85 -2.16
CA TYR A 89 9.99 2.04 -2.55
C TYR A 89 11.26 1.68 -3.32
N ARG A 90 11.59 2.48 -4.34
CA ARG A 90 12.78 2.30 -5.17
C ARG A 90 13.52 3.63 -5.29
N ILE A 91 14.83 3.61 -5.01
CA ILE A 91 15.67 4.82 -5.04
C ILE A 91 15.89 5.38 -6.45
N SER A 92 15.78 4.53 -7.46
CA SER A 92 16.11 4.83 -8.86
C SER A 92 15.15 5.84 -9.50
N ASP A 93 13.86 5.74 -9.19
CA ASP A 93 12.82 6.63 -9.70
C ASP A 93 11.96 7.27 -8.60
N GLY A 94 12.20 6.94 -7.33
CA GLY A 94 11.49 7.49 -6.18
C GLY A 94 10.05 7.00 -6.04
N ARG A 95 9.62 5.99 -6.82
CA ARG A 95 8.24 5.47 -6.80
C ARG A 95 8.08 4.33 -5.81
N GLY A 96 6.82 4.01 -5.52
CA GLY A 96 6.43 3.06 -4.49
C GLY A 96 6.55 3.66 -3.09
N GLY A 97 6.54 2.80 -2.08
CA GLY A 97 6.52 3.18 -0.68
C GLY A 97 5.11 3.53 -0.16
N ALA A 98 5.08 4.13 1.02
CA ALA A 98 3.85 4.28 1.80
C ALA A 98 3.19 5.66 1.69
N SER A 99 3.71 6.57 0.86
CA SER A 99 3.28 7.97 0.82
C SER A 99 1.82 8.20 0.42
N SER A 100 1.22 7.28 -0.33
CA SER A 100 -0.12 7.41 -0.89
C SER A 100 -1.14 6.41 -0.32
N GLY A 101 -0.67 5.44 0.49
CA GLY A 101 -1.50 4.32 0.93
C GLY A 101 -1.90 3.40 -0.22
N ASN A 102 -1.14 3.31 -1.31
CA ASN A 102 -1.51 2.53 -2.50
C ASN A 102 -1.69 1.01 -2.24
N GLN A 103 -1.24 0.48 -1.10
CA GLN A 103 -1.44 -0.94 -0.71
C GLN A 103 -2.93 -1.37 -0.68
N ARG A 104 -3.88 -0.43 -0.59
CA ARG A 104 -5.33 -0.71 -0.66
C ARG A 104 -5.88 -0.83 -2.10
N PHE A 105 -5.12 -0.42 -3.11
CA PHE A 105 -5.51 -0.50 -4.51
C PHE A 105 -4.76 -1.59 -5.27
N ALA A 106 -5.27 -1.94 -6.44
CA ALA A 106 -4.54 -2.79 -7.36
C ALA A 106 -3.27 -2.06 -7.87
N PRO A 107 -2.20 -2.78 -8.23
CA PRO A 107 -2.05 -4.24 -8.08
C PRO A 107 -1.66 -4.66 -6.66
N LEU A 108 -1.17 -3.75 -5.82
CA LEU A 108 -0.54 -4.06 -4.54
C LEU A 108 -1.46 -4.80 -3.57
N ASN A 109 -2.76 -4.49 -3.56
CA ASN A 109 -3.73 -5.17 -2.70
C ASN A 109 -3.89 -6.67 -2.99
N SER A 110 -3.39 -7.14 -4.13
CA SER A 110 -3.54 -8.50 -4.66
C SER A 110 -2.20 -9.14 -5.05
N TRP A 111 -1.07 -8.50 -4.74
CA TRP A 111 0.24 -9.13 -4.90
C TRP A 111 0.35 -10.39 -4.01
N PRO A 112 0.96 -11.49 -4.48
CA PRO A 112 1.16 -12.70 -3.69
C PRO A 112 1.81 -12.42 -2.32
N ASP A 113 2.82 -11.55 -2.29
CA ASP A 113 3.53 -11.23 -1.05
C ASP A 113 2.69 -10.40 -0.07
N ASN A 114 1.59 -9.80 -0.54
CA ASN A 114 0.61 -9.09 0.29
C ASN A 114 -0.57 -9.98 0.72
N ALA A 115 -0.46 -11.31 0.54
CA ALA A 115 -1.48 -12.25 0.97
C ALA A 115 -1.91 -12.00 2.42
N ASN A 116 -3.23 -11.99 2.62
CA ASN A 116 -3.92 -11.72 3.88
C ASN A 116 -3.77 -10.31 4.45
N LEU A 117 -2.96 -9.41 3.89
CA LEU A 117 -2.91 -8.02 4.37
C LEU A 117 -4.22 -7.25 4.12
N ASP A 118 -5.12 -7.77 3.28
CA ASP A 118 -6.50 -7.32 3.21
C ASP A 118 -7.24 -7.45 4.56
N LYS A 119 -6.96 -8.50 5.34
CA LYS A 119 -7.51 -8.68 6.70
C LYS A 119 -6.87 -7.70 7.69
N ALA A 120 -5.57 -7.45 7.60
CA ALA A 120 -4.89 -6.43 8.41
C ALA A 120 -5.53 -5.04 8.22
N ARG A 121 -5.77 -4.65 6.96
CA ARG A 121 -6.45 -3.39 6.66
C ARG A 121 -7.89 -3.37 7.16
N LEU A 122 -8.60 -4.49 7.09
CA LEU A 122 -9.97 -4.60 7.60
C LEU A 122 -10.02 -4.47 9.14
N LEU A 123 -9.05 -5.03 9.87
CA LEU A 123 -8.93 -4.84 11.34
C LEU A 123 -8.77 -3.36 11.73
N LEU A 124 -8.12 -2.55 10.89
CA LEU A 124 -7.93 -1.11 11.11
C LEU A 124 -9.15 -0.27 10.71
N TRP A 125 -10.12 -0.84 9.99
CA TRP A 125 -11.29 -0.09 9.51
C TRP A 125 -12.09 0.59 10.62
N PRO A 126 -12.41 -0.05 11.77
CA PRO A 126 -13.12 0.62 12.86
C PRO A 126 -12.38 1.86 13.40
N ILE A 127 -11.05 1.81 13.44
CA ILE A 127 -10.20 2.96 13.82
C ILE A 127 -10.30 4.05 12.75
N LYS A 128 -10.14 3.70 11.46
CA LYS A 128 -10.30 4.66 10.36
C LYS A 128 -11.68 5.32 10.38
N GLN A 129 -12.73 4.54 10.68
CA GLN A 129 -14.11 5.02 10.78
C GLN A 129 -14.28 5.99 11.95
N LYS A 130 -13.71 5.67 13.12
CA LYS A 130 -13.77 6.52 14.33
C LYS A 130 -13.08 7.88 14.13
N TYR A 131 -11.91 7.91 13.50
CA TYR A 131 -11.11 9.13 13.33
C TYR A 131 -11.36 9.86 12.00
N GLY A 132 -12.06 9.22 11.06
CA GLY A 132 -12.52 9.84 9.82
C GLY A 132 -11.38 10.42 8.99
N LYS A 133 -11.59 11.62 8.45
CA LYS A 133 -10.64 12.33 7.58
C LYS A 133 -9.39 12.89 8.30
N LYS A 134 -9.35 12.84 9.64
CA LYS A 134 -8.21 13.32 10.44
C LYS A 134 -6.98 12.40 10.40
N ILE A 135 -7.16 11.17 9.94
CA ILE A 135 -6.08 10.22 9.69
C ILE A 135 -6.31 9.57 8.32
N SER A 136 -5.33 9.67 7.43
CA SER A 136 -5.36 8.99 6.14
C SER A 136 -5.10 7.50 6.32
N TRP A 137 -5.48 6.67 5.35
CA TRP A 137 -5.01 5.29 5.33
C TRP A 137 -3.48 5.24 5.21
N ALA A 138 -2.88 6.09 4.37
CA ALA A 138 -1.43 6.14 4.21
C ALA A 138 -0.68 6.30 5.55
N ASP A 139 -1.14 7.18 6.43
CA ASP A 139 -0.56 7.34 7.77
C ASP A 139 -0.98 6.22 8.73
N LEU A 140 -2.25 5.80 8.71
CA LEU A 140 -2.77 4.77 9.61
C LEU A 140 -2.03 3.43 9.46
N LEU A 141 -1.70 3.03 8.22
CA LEU A 141 -0.98 1.78 7.96
C LEU A 141 0.40 1.77 8.63
N ILE A 142 1.11 2.90 8.57
CA ILE A 142 2.45 3.03 9.16
C ILE A 142 2.36 3.24 10.68
N LEU A 143 1.41 4.04 11.14
CA LEU A 143 1.19 4.26 12.57
C LEU A 143 0.86 2.95 13.30
N ALA A 144 0.04 2.09 12.71
CA ALA A 144 -0.28 0.77 13.26
C ALA A 144 0.98 -0.09 13.45
N GLY A 145 1.89 -0.10 12.46
CA GLY A 145 3.17 -0.79 12.58
C GLY A 145 4.07 -0.23 13.68
N ASN A 146 4.14 1.10 13.83
CA ASN A 146 4.90 1.72 14.91
C ASN A 146 4.31 1.40 16.29
N VAL A 147 2.99 1.52 16.45
CA VAL A 147 2.31 1.21 17.71
C VAL A 147 2.44 -0.28 18.06
N ALA A 148 2.42 -1.18 17.07
CA ALA A 148 2.66 -2.60 17.29
C ALA A 148 4.06 -2.89 17.86
N HIS A 149 5.11 -2.19 17.41
CA HIS A 149 6.44 -2.30 18.00
C HIS A 149 6.45 -1.78 19.45
N GLU A 150 5.87 -0.60 19.68
CA GLU A 150 5.78 0.01 21.01
C GLU A 150 5.01 -0.88 22.00
N SER A 151 3.89 -1.50 21.59
CA SER A 151 3.08 -2.38 22.43
C SER A 151 3.79 -3.67 22.81
N MET A 152 4.73 -4.13 21.98
CA MET A 152 5.59 -5.29 22.24
C MET A 152 6.93 -4.93 22.90
N GLY A 153 7.06 -3.70 23.40
CA GLY A 153 8.20 -3.27 24.21
C GLY A 153 9.41 -2.74 23.43
N LEU A 154 9.28 -2.50 22.12
CA LEU A 154 10.32 -1.83 21.33
C LEU A 154 10.00 -0.32 21.20
N PRO A 155 10.78 0.57 21.84
CA PRO A 155 10.59 2.01 21.68
C PRO A 155 10.93 2.44 20.25
N MET A 156 10.01 3.16 19.60
CA MET A 156 10.24 3.73 18.29
C MET A 156 10.90 5.11 18.38
N PHE A 157 11.76 5.45 17.41
CA PHE A 157 12.44 6.75 17.38
C PHE A 157 11.45 7.92 17.25
N GLY A 158 10.37 7.72 16.51
CA GLY A 158 9.33 8.72 16.32
C GLY A 158 8.36 8.31 15.20
N PHE A 159 7.38 9.18 14.94
CA PHE A 159 6.44 9.06 13.84
C PHE A 159 6.10 10.45 13.32
N ALA A 160 6.01 10.59 12.00
CA ALA A 160 5.52 11.77 11.33
C ALA A 160 4.36 11.37 10.41
N GLY A 161 3.21 12.04 10.59
CA GLY A 161 2.10 11.98 9.64
C GLY A 161 2.21 13.06 8.57
N GLY A 162 1.18 13.16 7.73
CA GLY A 162 1.12 14.09 6.60
C GLY A 162 1.06 13.40 5.23
N ARG A 163 0.86 12.07 5.19
CA ARG A 163 0.66 11.33 3.95
C ARG A 163 -0.78 11.44 3.51
N GLU A 164 -1.06 12.01 2.34
CA GLU A 164 -2.41 12.14 1.81
C GLU A 164 -2.85 10.86 1.09
N ASP A 165 -4.13 10.50 1.22
CA ASP A 165 -4.68 9.34 0.52
C ASP A 165 -4.87 9.62 -0.97
N ILE A 166 -4.60 8.63 -1.82
CA ILE A 166 -5.01 8.65 -3.24
C ILE A 166 -6.38 7.99 -3.43
N TRP A 167 -7.05 8.26 -4.54
CA TRP A 167 -8.42 7.76 -4.80
C TRP A 167 -8.55 6.80 -5.98
N GLN A 168 -7.41 6.41 -6.54
CA GLN A 168 -7.31 5.47 -7.66
C GLN A 168 -5.94 4.78 -7.63
N PRO A 169 -5.80 3.61 -8.27
CA PRO A 169 -4.52 2.97 -8.50
C PRO A 169 -3.47 3.91 -9.13
N GLU A 170 -2.22 3.75 -8.74
CA GLU A 170 -1.08 4.32 -9.46
C GLU A 170 -0.79 3.44 -10.70
N GLU A 171 -1.04 3.99 -11.89
CA GLU A 171 -0.75 3.32 -13.18
C GLU A 171 0.53 3.85 -13.84
N ASP A 172 1.27 4.71 -13.16
CA ASP A 172 2.51 5.34 -13.62
C ASP A 172 3.77 4.67 -13.05
N VAL A 173 3.61 3.51 -12.39
CA VAL A 173 4.71 2.71 -11.84
C VAL A 173 5.00 1.51 -12.74
N TYR A 174 6.25 1.41 -13.20
CA TYR A 174 6.74 0.23 -13.91
C TYR A 174 7.23 -0.82 -12.89
N TRP A 175 6.41 -1.86 -12.67
CA TRP A 175 6.69 -2.97 -11.76
C TRP A 175 7.46 -4.14 -12.40
N GLY A 176 7.66 -4.09 -13.72
CA GLY A 176 8.22 -5.15 -14.54
C GLY A 176 7.35 -5.43 -15.77
N SER A 177 7.87 -6.25 -16.69
CA SER A 177 7.20 -6.61 -17.94
C SER A 177 6.66 -8.04 -17.95
N GLU A 178 6.73 -8.74 -16.81
CA GLU A 178 6.20 -10.09 -16.67
C GLU A 178 4.68 -10.14 -16.79
N THR A 179 4.19 -11.24 -17.37
CA THR A 179 2.75 -11.50 -17.54
C THR A 179 2.19 -12.48 -16.51
N GLU A 180 3.03 -12.97 -15.59
CA GLU A 180 2.68 -13.96 -14.56
C GLU A 180 3.22 -13.53 -13.20
N TRP A 181 2.45 -13.81 -12.14
CA TRP A 181 2.90 -13.59 -10.76
C TRP A 181 4.08 -14.48 -10.42
N LEU A 182 5.01 -13.95 -9.62
CA LEU A 182 6.26 -14.60 -9.25
C LEU A 182 7.17 -14.92 -10.45
N GLY A 183 6.88 -14.39 -11.64
CA GLY A 183 7.81 -14.42 -12.77
C GLY A 183 8.95 -13.43 -12.58
N ASN A 184 10.14 -13.77 -13.11
CA ASN A 184 11.32 -12.91 -13.10
C ASN A 184 12.18 -13.00 -14.36
N LYS A 185 11.77 -13.76 -15.38
CA LYS A 185 12.63 -14.01 -16.54
C LYS A 185 12.98 -12.73 -17.31
N GLN A 186 12.07 -11.76 -17.32
CA GLN A 186 12.20 -10.53 -18.08
C GLN A 186 13.02 -9.46 -17.36
N ARG A 187 13.15 -9.55 -16.04
CA ARG A 187 13.85 -8.55 -15.21
C ARG A 187 15.32 -8.87 -14.95
N TYR A 188 15.83 -10.00 -15.41
CA TYR A 188 17.25 -10.32 -15.34
C TYR A 188 17.86 -10.32 -16.73
N ASP A 189 19.14 -9.95 -16.81
CA ASP A 189 19.94 -10.10 -18.01
C ASP A 189 20.10 -11.58 -18.42
N GLU A 190 20.68 -11.82 -19.61
CA GLU A 190 20.82 -13.18 -20.14
C GLU A 190 21.63 -14.11 -19.21
N ASP A 191 22.55 -13.53 -18.43
CA ASP A 191 23.40 -14.25 -17.48
C ASP A 191 22.73 -14.44 -16.10
N GLY A 192 21.59 -13.81 -15.84
CA GLY A 192 20.85 -13.92 -14.57
C GLY A 192 21.48 -13.17 -13.40
N ASN A 193 22.44 -12.29 -13.65
CA ASN A 193 23.27 -11.65 -12.63
C ASN A 193 22.83 -10.22 -12.31
N GLU A 194 22.23 -9.52 -13.27
CA GLU A 194 21.86 -8.11 -13.12
C GLU A 194 20.34 -7.93 -13.17
N LEU A 195 19.80 -7.31 -12.11
CA LEU A 195 18.40 -6.91 -12.06
C LEU A 195 18.17 -5.64 -12.89
N GLU A 196 17.15 -5.66 -13.74
CA GLU A 196 16.72 -4.54 -14.57
C GLU A 196 16.45 -3.29 -13.73
N ASN A 197 17.16 -2.20 -14.02
CA ASN A 197 16.84 -0.88 -13.48
C ASN A 197 15.56 -0.35 -14.15
N PRO A 198 14.54 0.14 -13.41
CA PRO A 198 14.55 0.59 -12.02
C PRO A 198 13.90 -0.36 -11.01
N LEU A 199 13.86 -1.67 -11.25
CA LEU A 199 13.17 -2.61 -10.37
C LEU A 199 13.86 -2.76 -9.01
N GLY A 200 13.05 -2.98 -7.97
CA GLY A 200 13.52 -3.15 -6.59
C GLY A 200 13.28 -4.54 -6.00
N ALA A 201 12.75 -5.47 -6.80
CA ALA A 201 12.38 -6.81 -6.35
C ALA A 201 12.81 -7.88 -7.36
N ALA A 202 13.17 -9.05 -6.85
CA ALA A 202 13.65 -10.19 -7.63
C ALA A 202 12.55 -10.95 -8.40
N HIS A 203 11.27 -10.74 -8.07
CA HIS A 203 10.14 -11.34 -8.80
C HIS A 203 8.94 -10.40 -8.83
N MET A 204 8.09 -10.54 -9.85
CA MET A 204 6.83 -9.80 -9.96
C MET A 204 5.90 -10.19 -8.81
N GLY A 205 5.44 -9.21 -8.04
CA GLY A 205 4.52 -9.45 -6.92
C GLY A 205 5.19 -9.75 -5.57
N LEU A 206 6.52 -9.68 -5.48
CA LEU A 206 7.27 -9.69 -4.22
C LEU A 206 7.67 -8.28 -3.80
N ILE A 207 7.84 -8.05 -2.50
CA ILE A 207 8.37 -6.78 -1.98
C ILE A 207 9.87 -6.67 -2.27
N TYR A 208 10.66 -7.74 -2.01
CA TYR A 208 12.10 -7.75 -2.28
C TYR A 208 12.60 -9.06 -2.90
N VAL A 209 12.68 -10.14 -2.13
CA VAL A 209 13.34 -11.40 -2.54
C VAL A 209 12.47 -12.61 -2.25
N ASN A 210 12.78 -13.74 -2.90
CA ASN A 210 12.10 -15.01 -2.65
C ASN A 210 12.50 -15.56 -1.27
N PRO A 211 11.56 -15.83 -0.35
CA PRO A 211 11.88 -16.43 0.95
C PRO A 211 12.42 -17.87 0.87
N GLU A 212 12.23 -18.58 -0.25
CA GLU A 212 12.68 -19.97 -0.42
C GLU A 212 14.08 -20.13 -1.00
N GLY A 213 14.72 -19.02 -1.42
CA GLY A 213 15.99 -19.03 -2.16
C GLY A 213 15.80 -18.79 -3.65
#